data_AF-A0A518AHJ6-F1
#
_entry.id   AF-A0A518AHJ6-F1
#
_cell.length_a   1.000
_cell.length_b   1.000
_cell.length_c   1.000
_cell.angle_alpha   90.00
_cell.angle_beta   90.00
_cell.angle_gamma   90.00
#
_symmetry.space_group_name_H-M   'P 1'
#
loop_
_entity.id
_entity.type
_entity.pdbx_description
1 polymer ?
#
loop_
_entity_poly.entity_id
_entity_poly.type
_entity_poly.pdbx_seq_one_letter_code
_entity_poly.pdbx_strand_id
1 'polypeptide(L)'
;MQTIHLSDDQFESLTGLAKAAGHIDLQHFLQALANEPARDPRGPLSEQELAESLSMLQASEADIAAGRTQDMRQAIHEIAEEYGLDIKR
;
A
#
# COMPACT_ATOMS: atom_id res chain seq x y z
N MET A 1 -24.82 -13.34 17.52
CA MET A 1 -24.02 -12.11 17.38
C MET A 1 -23.04 -12.05 18.52
N GLN A 2 -21.73 -12.07 18.24
CA GLN A 2 -20.73 -11.71 19.24
C GLN A 2 -20.64 -10.19 19.29
N THR A 3 -20.68 -9.63 20.50
CA THR A 3 -20.49 -8.19 20.73
C THR A 3 -19.06 -7.99 21.21
N ILE A 4 -18.33 -7.09 20.56
CA ILE A 4 -16.96 -6.72 20.94
C ILE A 4 -17.03 -5.36 21.62
N HIS A 5 -16.44 -5.26 22.81
CA HIS A 5 -16.31 -4.00 23.52
C HIS A 5 -14.93 -3.41 23.25
N LEU A 6 -14.89 -2.21 22.65
CA LEU A 6 -13.68 -1.45 22.37
C LEU A 6 -13.62 -0.27 23.33
N SER A 7 -12.43 0.10 23.80
CA SER A 7 -12.22 1.42 24.40
C SER A 7 -12.33 2.52 23.35
N ASP A 8 -12.55 3.75 23.78
CA ASP A 8 -12.64 4.92 22.88
C ASP A 8 -11.35 5.06 22.03
N ASP A 9 -10.18 4.91 22.66
CA ASP A 9 -8.88 4.93 21.96
C ASP A 9 -8.75 3.83 20.89
N GLN A 10 -9.25 2.63 21.17
CA GLN A 10 -9.22 1.51 20.22
C GLN A 10 -10.19 1.79 19.06
N PHE A 11 -11.36 2.33 19.36
CA PHE A 11 -12.34 2.69 18.35
C PHE A 11 -11.81 3.77 17.41
N GLU A 12 -11.19 4.83 17.94
CA GLU A 12 -10.60 5.89 17.12
C GLU A 12 -9.47 5.38 16.24
N SER A 13 -8.54 4.61 16.82
CA SER A 13 -7.42 4.01 16.10
C SER A 13 -7.89 3.12 14.94
N LEU A 14 -8.82 2.20 15.21
CA LEU A 14 -9.36 1.29 14.20
C LEU A 14 -10.18 2.01 13.12
N THR A 15 -10.90 3.07 13.49
CA THR A 15 -11.63 3.90 12.51
C THR A 15 -10.67 4.65 11.59
N GLY A 16 -9.55 5.15 12.14
CA GLY A 16 -8.47 5.74 11.35
C GLY A 16 -7.88 4.76 10.34
N LEU A 17 -7.61 3.52 10.77
CA LEU A 17 -7.12 2.45 9.90
C LEU A 17 -8.13 2.08 8.80
N ALA A 18 -9.40 1.91 9.16
CA ALA A 18 -10.48 1.61 8.20
C ALA A 18 -10.55 2.66 7.09
N LYS A 19 -10.47 3.95 7.47
CA LYS A 19 -10.47 5.06 6.51
C LYS A 19 -9.22 5.08 5.63
N ALA A 20 -8.04 4.83 6.20
CA ALA A 20 -6.79 4.79 5.45
C ALA A 20 -6.76 3.63 4.43
N ALA A 21 -7.37 2.49 4.78
CA ALA A 21 -7.56 1.36 3.88
C ALA A 21 -8.72 1.55 2.87
N GLY A 22 -9.45 2.68 2.93
CA GLY A 22 -10.51 3.01 1.98
C GLY A 22 -11.87 2.35 2.27
N HIS A 23 -12.08 1.83 3.48
CA HIS A 23 -13.38 1.28 3.88
C HIS A 23 -14.35 2.39 4.29
N ILE A 24 -15.65 2.15 4.06
CA ILE A 24 -16.74 3.09 4.34
C ILE A 24 -16.88 3.35 5.84
N ASP A 25 -16.76 2.30 6.65
CA ASP A 25 -16.83 2.36 8.11
C ASP A 25 -16.01 1.22 8.76
N LEU A 26 -15.89 1.30 10.09
CA LEU A 26 -15.21 0.31 10.90
C LEU A 26 -15.87 -1.08 10.80
N GLN A 27 -17.19 -1.16 10.66
CA GLN A 27 -17.90 -2.43 10.58
C GLN A 27 -17.55 -3.19 9.30
N HIS A 28 -17.55 -2.50 8.16
CA HIS A 28 -17.15 -3.04 6.87
C HIS A 28 -15.68 -3.48 6.88
N PHE A 29 -14.79 -2.69 7.52
CA PHE A 29 -13.39 -3.06 7.70
C PHE A 29 -13.23 -4.36 8.52
N LEU A 30 -13.91 -4.46 9.67
CA LEU A 30 -13.84 -5.66 10.51
C LEU A 30 -14.45 -6.90 9.83
N GLN A 31 -15.51 -6.72 9.04
CA GLN A 31 -16.08 -7.80 8.24
C GLN A 31 -15.13 -8.26 7.13
N ALA A 32 -14.42 -7.33 6.48
CA ALA A 32 -13.42 -7.67 5.49
C ALA A 32 -12.29 -8.50 6.13
N LEU A 33 -11.73 -8.03 7.25
CA LEU A 33 -10.69 -8.74 8.01
C LEU A 33 -11.13 -10.13 8.48
N ALA A 34 -12.37 -10.26 8.98
CA ALA A 34 -12.89 -11.55 9.44
C ALA A 34 -13.03 -12.58 8.31
N ASN A 35 -13.16 -12.11 7.07
CA ASN A 35 -13.27 -12.95 5.88
C ASN A 35 -11.94 -13.05 5.11
N GLU A 36 -10.87 -12.38 5.56
CA GLU A 36 -9.56 -12.56 4.96
C GLU A 36 -9.08 -14.00 5.19
N PRO A 37 -8.54 -14.65 4.16
CA PRO A 37 -8.00 -15.98 4.32
C PRO A 37 -6.81 -15.91 5.28
N ALA A 38 -6.88 -16.67 6.39
CA ALA A 38 -5.83 -16.73 7.41
C ALA A 38 -4.46 -17.19 6.88
N ARG A 39 -4.43 -17.72 5.65
CA ARG A 39 -3.24 -18.01 4.87
C ARG A 39 -3.41 -17.39 3.50
N ASP A 40 -2.36 -16.77 2.98
CA ASP A 40 -2.36 -16.24 1.62
C ASP A 40 -2.76 -17.35 0.62
N PRO A 41 -3.82 -17.17 -0.17
CA PRO A 41 -4.30 -18.19 -1.11
C PRO A 41 -3.30 -18.47 -2.23
N ARG A 42 -2.31 -17.59 -2.44
CA ARG A 42 -1.21 -17.80 -3.38
C ARG A 42 -0.20 -18.85 -2.89
N GLY A 43 -0.24 -19.19 -1.60
CA GLY A 43 0.71 -20.11 -0.99
C GLY A 43 2.07 -19.47 -0.72
N PRO A 44 3.03 -20.24 -0.18
CA PRO A 44 4.40 -19.76 -0.02
C PRO A 44 5.06 -19.58 -1.39
N LEU A 45 5.89 -18.54 -1.51
CA LEU A 45 6.75 -18.37 -2.69
C LEU A 45 7.70 -19.57 -2.81
N SER A 46 7.91 -20.03 -4.03
CA SER A 46 9.02 -20.94 -4.32
C SER A 46 10.37 -20.23 -4.09
N GLU A 47 11.44 -21.01 -3.89
CA GLU A 47 12.79 -20.45 -3.75
C GLU A 47 13.20 -19.59 -4.95
N GLN A 48 12.73 -19.95 -6.15
CA GLN A 48 12.97 -19.20 -7.36
C GLN A 48 12.25 -17.84 -7.35
N GLU A 49 10.96 -17.80 -7.03
CA GLU A 49 10.19 -16.55 -6.95
C GLU A 49 10.71 -15.62 -5.84
N LEU A 50 11.21 -16.20 -4.74
CA LEU A 50 11.88 -15.44 -3.68
C LEU A 50 13.18 -14.82 -4.19
N ALA A 51 14.00 -15.59 -4.91
CA ALA A 51 15.25 -15.08 -5.49
C ALA A 51 15.01 -13.97 -6.52
N GLU A 52 13.99 -14.12 -7.37
CA GLU A 52 13.58 -13.08 -8.32
C GLU A 52 13.11 -11.81 -7.59
N SER A 53 12.28 -11.96 -6.56
CA SER A 53 11.80 -10.82 -5.75
C SER A 53 12.95 -10.09 -5.04
N LEU A 54 13.90 -10.83 -4.48
CA LEU A 54 15.10 -10.25 -3.84
C LEU A 54 15.97 -9.50 -4.84
N SER A 55 16.14 -10.04 -6.05
CA SER A 55 16.89 -9.38 -7.12
C SER A 55 16.22 -8.07 -7.55
N MET A 56 14.89 -8.04 -7.65
CA MET A 56 14.12 -6.82 -7.96
C MET A 56 14.25 -5.75 -6.87
N LEU A 57 14.22 -6.16 -5.60
CA LEU A 57 14.42 -5.24 -4.48
C LEU A 57 15.83 -4.64 -4.50
N GLN A 58 16.86 -5.45 -4.70
CA GLN A 58 18.24 -4.99 -4.80
C GLN A 58 18.46 -4.03 -5.97
N ALA A 59 17.84 -4.31 -7.12
CA ALA A 59 17.87 -3.41 -8.27
C ALA A 59 17.20 -2.06 -7.95
N SER A 60 16.03 -2.08 -7.31
CA SER A 60 15.31 -0.87 -6.91
C SER A 60 16.08 -0.05 -5.88
N GLU A 61 16.70 -0.70 -4.88
CA GLU A 61 17.57 -0.04 -3.90
C GLU A 61 18.80 0.58 -4.56
N ALA A 62 19.41 -0.11 -5.52
CA ALA A 62 20.53 0.42 -6.28
C ALA A 62 20.14 1.64 -7.13
N ASP A 63 18.93 1.65 -7.69
CA ASP A 63 18.40 2.78 -8.44
C ASP A 63 18.09 3.99 -7.54
N ILE A 64 17.53 3.75 -6.36
CA ILE A 64 17.34 4.79 -5.33
C ILE A 64 18.70 5.36 -4.91
N ALA A 65 19.67 4.50 -4.58
CA ALA A 65 21.00 4.91 -4.13
C ALA A 65 21.80 5.65 -5.22
N ALA A 66 21.60 5.28 -6.49
CA ALA A 66 22.18 5.96 -7.64
C ALA A 66 21.48 7.28 -7.99
N GLY A 67 20.43 7.67 -7.25
CA GLY A 67 19.64 8.87 -7.54
C GLY A 67 18.85 8.76 -8.85
N ARG A 68 18.63 7.54 -9.35
CA ARG A 68 17.87 7.26 -10.58
C ARG A 68 16.36 7.21 -10.34
N THR A 69 15.90 7.25 -9.09
CA THR A 69 14.52 7.66 -8.80
C THR A 69 14.35 9.11 -9.21
N GLN A 70 13.63 9.33 -10.32
CA GLN A 70 13.19 10.67 -10.70
C GLN A 70 12.56 11.36 -9.50
N ASP A 71 12.98 12.60 -9.24
CA ASP A 71 12.28 13.47 -8.30
C ASP A 71 10.80 13.45 -8.70
N MET A 72 9.93 13.13 -7.74
CA MET A 72 8.49 13.04 -7.99
C MET A 72 7.95 14.32 -8.66
N ARG A 73 8.54 15.49 -8.38
CA ARG A 73 8.20 16.74 -9.09
C ARG A 73 8.58 16.71 -10.55
N GLN A 74 9.74 16.16 -10.89
CA GLN A 74 10.20 16.04 -12.26
C GLN A 74 9.35 15.05 -13.06
N ALA A 75 9.01 13.90 -12.48
CA ALA A 75 8.10 12.95 -13.12
C ALA A 75 6.69 13.54 -13.35
N ILE A 76 6.17 14.31 -12.39
CA ILE A 76 4.89 15.03 -12.53
C ILE A 76 4.96 16.08 -13.65
N HIS A 77 6.07 16.80 -13.77
CA HIS A 77 6.28 17.77 -14.86
C HIS A 77 6.35 17.11 -16.23
N GLU A 78 7.08 16.00 -16.37
CA GLU A 78 7.20 15.27 -17.65
C GLU A 78 5.84 14.71 -18.11
N ILE A 79 5.06 14.14 -17.19
CA ILE A 79 3.69 13.71 -17.47
C ILE A 79 2.82 14.91 -17.85
N ALA A 80 2.97 16.05 -17.19
CA ALA A 80 2.24 17.25 -17.58
C ALA A 80 2.57 17.75 -18.99
N GLU A 81 3.86 17.76 -19.36
CA GLU A 81 4.30 18.14 -20.71
C GLU A 81 3.76 17.19 -21.78
N GLU A 82 3.78 15.87 -21.54
CA GLU A 82 3.25 14.86 -22.48
C GLU A 82 1.75 15.06 -22.75
N TYR A 83 0.99 15.48 -21.73
CA TYR A 83 -0.47 15.68 -21.82
C TYR A 83 -0.88 17.15 -22.00
N GLY A 84 0.07 18.07 -22.20
CA GLY A 84 -0.19 19.50 -22.42
C GLY A 84 -0.80 20.23 -21.21
N LEU A 85 -0.55 19.75 -19.99
CA LEU A 85 -1.01 20.33 -18.73
C LEU A 85 0.03 21.35 -18.22
N ASP A 86 -0.40 22.58 -17.97
CA ASP A 86 0.49 23.63 -17.42
C ASP A 86 0.54 23.54 -15.88
N ILE A 87 1.60 22.91 -15.34
CA ILE A 87 1.86 22.89 -13.90
C ILE A 87 2.82 24.04 -13.58
N LYS A 88 2.31 25.06 -12.88
CA LYS A 88 3.12 26.20 -12.43
C LYS A 88 4.26 25.73 -11.51
N ARG A 89 5.47 26.19 -11.82
CA ARG A 89 6.71 25.97 -11.05
C ARG A 89 6.60 26.38 -9.59
#